data_AF-A0A453MHI1-F1
#
_entry.id   AF-A0A453MHI1-F1
#
_cell.length_a   1.000
_cell.length_b   1.000
_cell.length_c   1.000
_cell.angle_alpha   90.00
_cell.angle_beta   90.00
_cell.angle_gamma   90.00
#
_symmetry.space_group_name_H-M   'P 1'
#
loop_
_entity.id
_entity.type
_entity.pdbx_description
1 polymer ?
#
loop_
_entity_poly.entity_id
_entity_poly.type
_entity_poly.pdbx_seq_one_letter_code
_entity_poly.pdbx_strand_id
1 'polypeptide(L)'
;DRRRLGAIIVPNNDEVVAAAKRKSSLDGNNGLAKDTVMSLLHAELKTWMAGCSFQIGPILVVDEPFTIDNGLMTPTMKIRRDKVAAKYQSEIEALYK
;
A
#
# COMPACT_ATOMS: atom_id res chain seq x y z
N ASP A 1 -4.87 -3.49 -18.96
CA ASP A 1 -6.20 -2.85 -19.17
C ASP A 1 -6.61 -2.13 -17.87
N ARG A 2 -6.78 -0.81 -17.87
CA ARG A 2 -7.03 0.03 -16.66
C ARG A 2 -8.49 -0.04 -16.17
N ARG A 3 -9.14 -1.21 -16.31
CA ARG A 3 -10.57 -1.41 -15.98
C ARG A 3 -10.86 -1.64 -14.50
N ARG A 4 -9.84 -1.89 -13.68
CA ARG A 4 -9.97 -2.20 -12.24
C ARG A 4 -9.54 -1.01 -11.39
N LEU A 5 -10.16 -0.85 -10.22
CA LEU A 5 -9.70 0.12 -9.24
C LEU A 5 -8.38 -0.37 -8.62
N GLY A 6 -7.39 0.50 -8.59
CA GLY A 6 -6.14 0.25 -7.89
C GLY A 6 -6.01 1.12 -6.64
N ALA A 7 -5.20 0.66 -5.69
CA ALA A 7 -4.93 1.41 -4.47
C ALA A 7 -3.43 1.56 -4.22
N ILE A 8 -3.04 2.71 -3.68
CA ILE A 8 -1.71 2.93 -3.11
C ILE A 8 -1.88 2.87 -1.59
N ILE A 9 -1.09 2.03 -0.93
CA ILE A 9 -1.19 1.74 0.50
C ILE A 9 0.16 2.06 1.14
N VAL A 10 0.13 2.93 2.13
CA VAL A 10 1.24 3.16 3.04
C VAL A 10 0.97 2.31 4.28
N PRO A 11 1.71 1.22 4.51
CA PRO A 11 1.55 0.46 5.75
C PRO A 11 2.18 1.24 6.91
N ASN A 12 1.65 1.04 8.11
CA ASN A 12 2.28 1.58 9.31
C ASN A 12 3.53 0.75 9.63
N ASN A 13 4.71 1.33 9.46
CA ASN A 13 5.98 0.64 9.63
C ASN A 13 6.16 0.04 11.04
N ASP A 14 5.67 0.70 12.09
CA ASP A 14 5.73 0.17 13.45
C ASP A 14 4.90 -1.11 13.62
N GLU A 15 3.70 -1.13 13.04
CA GLU A 15 2.81 -2.31 13.04
C GLU A 15 3.36 -3.44 12.16
N VAL A 16 3.97 -3.11 11.02
CA VAL A 16 4.61 -4.12 10.15
C VAL A 16 5.79 -4.76 10.85
N VAL A 17 6.63 -3.98 11.54
CA VAL A 17 7.75 -4.50 12.33
C VAL A 17 7.24 -5.32 13.52
N ALA A 18 6.16 -4.88 14.18
CA ALA A 18 5.54 -5.64 15.26
C ALA A 18 4.92 -6.96 14.76
N ALA A 19 4.24 -6.95 13.61
CA ALA A 19 3.69 -8.13 12.96
C ALA A 19 4.79 -9.08 12.47
N ALA A 20 5.88 -8.53 11.94
CA ALA A 20 7.09 -9.29 11.58
C ALA A 20 7.73 -9.92 12.82
N LYS A 21 7.85 -9.19 13.94
CA LYS A 21 8.34 -9.74 15.22
C LYS A 21 7.43 -10.82 15.81
N ARG A 22 6.11 -10.71 15.65
CA ARG A 22 5.17 -11.78 16.04
C ARG A 22 5.31 -13.02 15.14
N LYS A 23 5.78 -12.84 13.90
CA LYS A 23 5.99 -13.91 12.91
C LYS A 23 7.44 -14.40 12.81
N SER A 24 8.40 -13.72 13.46
CA SER A 24 9.85 -13.99 13.36
C SER A 24 10.32 -15.26 14.08
N SER A 25 9.43 -16.23 14.29
CA SER A 25 9.82 -17.64 14.38
C SER A 25 10.21 -18.21 13.00
N LEU A 26 9.94 -17.51 11.89
CA LEU A 26 10.30 -17.96 10.53
C LEU A 26 10.94 -16.82 9.70
N ASP A 27 12.27 -16.91 9.63
CA ASP A 27 13.14 -16.61 8.48
C ASP A 27 13.46 -15.15 8.10
N GLY A 28 14.77 -14.85 8.14
CA GLY A 28 15.37 -13.54 7.92
C GLY A 28 15.61 -13.23 6.45
N ASN A 29 14.54 -12.97 5.70
CA ASN A 29 14.65 -12.56 4.30
C ASN A 29 13.72 -11.39 3.98
N ASN A 30 14.30 -10.21 3.77
CA ASN A 30 13.58 -8.96 3.51
C ASN A 30 12.68 -9.03 2.23
N GLY A 31 12.94 -9.99 1.34
CA GLY A 31 12.10 -10.29 0.18
C GLY A 31 10.78 -10.99 0.51
N LEU A 32 10.77 -11.93 1.46
CA LEU A 32 9.57 -12.67 1.88
C LEU A 32 8.60 -11.81 2.70
N ALA A 33 9.11 -10.74 3.31
CA ALA A 33 8.31 -9.79 4.09
C ALA A 33 7.32 -9.02 3.21
N LYS A 34 7.72 -8.57 2.01
CA LYS A 34 6.85 -7.78 1.11
C LYS A 34 5.67 -8.61 0.61
N ASP A 35 5.91 -9.84 0.17
CA ASP A 35 4.84 -10.75 -0.29
C ASP A 35 3.90 -11.13 0.86
N THR A 36 4.45 -11.35 2.07
CA THR A 36 3.65 -11.63 3.26
C THR A 36 2.75 -10.45 3.63
N VAL A 37 3.28 -9.22 3.61
CA VAL A 37 2.52 -8.00 3.88
C VAL A 37 1.47 -7.78 2.79
N MET A 38 1.82 -7.98 1.53
CA MET A 38 0.89 -7.83 0.40
C MET A 38 -0.27 -8.83 0.48
N SER A 39 0.00 -10.09 0.84
CA SER A 39 -1.04 -11.11 1.06
C SER A 39 -1.97 -10.76 2.22
N LEU A 40 -1.41 -10.28 3.34
CA LEU A 40 -2.20 -9.82 4.49
C LEU A 40 -3.12 -8.65 4.10
N LEU A 41 -2.58 -7.64 3.41
CA LEU A 41 -3.34 -6.49 2.95
C LEU A 41 -4.44 -6.91 1.95
N HIS A 42 -4.17 -7.86 1.05
CA HIS A 42 -5.18 -8.40 0.16
C HIS A 42 -6.31 -9.13 0.92
N ALA A 43 -5.98 -9.92 1.94
CA ALA A 43 -6.98 -10.60 2.76
C ALA A 43 -7.84 -9.62 3.56
N GLU A 44 -7.20 -8.60 4.13
CA GLU A 44 -7.85 -7.47 4.81
C GLU A 44 -8.81 -6.79 3.83
N LEU A 45 -8.31 -6.28 2.70
CA LEU A 45 -9.11 -5.61 1.69
C LEU A 45 -10.28 -6.48 1.21
N LYS A 46 -10.06 -7.78 0.97
CA LYS A 46 -11.13 -8.69 0.56
C LYS A 46 -12.24 -8.78 1.61
N THR A 47 -11.88 -8.81 2.89
CA THR A 47 -12.82 -8.83 4.01
C THR A 47 -13.62 -7.53 4.08
N TRP A 48 -12.94 -6.38 3.99
CA TRP A 48 -13.59 -5.06 4.03
C TRP A 48 -14.44 -4.78 2.79
N MET A 49 -14.01 -5.26 1.63
CA MET A 49 -14.73 -5.10 0.36
C MET A 49 -15.86 -6.11 0.16
N ALA A 50 -16.05 -7.09 1.05
CA ALA A 50 -17.10 -8.09 0.91
C ALA A 50 -18.52 -7.47 0.86
N GLY A 51 -18.70 -6.29 1.46
CA GLY A 51 -19.94 -5.51 1.41
C GLY A 51 -19.97 -4.42 0.35
N CYS A 52 -18.92 -4.27 -0.46
CA CYS A 52 -18.81 -3.20 -1.46
C CYS A 52 -19.18 -3.71 -2.87
N SER A 53 -19.78 -2.84 -3.68
CA SER A 53 -20.07 -3.12 -5.10
C SER A 53 -18.82 -3.05 -5.99
N PHE A 54 -17.68 -2.66 -5.43
CA PHE A 54 -16.42 -2.52 -6.13
C PHE A 54 -15.34 -3.38 -5.49
N GLN A 55 -14.35 -3.75 -6.30
CA GLN A 55 -13.17 -4.47 -5.85
C GLN A 55 -11.91 -3.70 -6.25
N ILE A 56 -11.00 -3.56 -5.30
CA ILE A 56 -9.65 -3.10 -5.51
C ILE A 56 -8.85 -4.30 -5.98
N GLY A 57 -8.32 -4.21 -7.20
CA GLY A 57 -7.55 -5.28 -7.83
C GLY A 57 -6.05 -5.11 -7.54
N PRO A 58 -5.35 -4.29 -8.32
CA PRO A 58 -3.93 -4.03 -8.11
C PRO A 58 -3.71 -3.11 -6.91
N ILE A 59 -2.81 -3.51 -6.01
CA ILE A 59 -2.36 -2.66 -4.90
C ILE A 59 -0.86 -2.37 -5.04
N LEU A 60 -0.47 -1.14 -4.76
CA LEU A 60 0.90 -0.71 -4.64
C LEU A 60 1.18 -0.40 -3.17
N VAL A 61 2.09 -1.15 -2.56
CA VAL A 61 2.53 -0.89 -1.19
C VAL A 61 3.77 0.00 -1.25
N VAL A 62 3.72 1.17 -0.61
CA VAL A 62 4.83 2.13 -0.58
C VAL A 62 5.32 2.31 0.86
N ASP A 63 6.63 2.24 1.05
CA ASP A 63 7.25 2.33 2.39
C ASP A 63 7.33 3.78 2.89
N GLU A 64 7.27 4.76 1.97
CA GLU A 64 7.37 6.18 2.30
C GLU A 64 6.00 6.76 2.68
N PRO A 65 5.84 7.29 3.91
CA PRO A 65 4.59 7.90 4.32
C PRO A 65 4.32 9.22 3.60
N PHE A 66 3.05 9.54 3.42
CA PHE A 66 2.66 10.87 2.98
C PHE A 66 2.81 11.81 4.18
N THR A 67 3.59 12.87 4.02
CA THR A 67 3.81 13.86 5.07
C THR A 67 3.65 15.28 4.51
N ILE A 68 3.60 16.26 5.41
CA ILE A 68 3.62 17.66 5.00
C ILE A 68 5.01 18.02 4.47
N ASP A 69 6.07 17.47 5.09
CA ASP A 69 7.47 17.76 4.79
C ASP A 69 7.89 17.28 3.39
N ASN A 70 7.43 16.10 2.95
CA ASN A 70 7.68 15.63 1.59
C ASN A 70 6.72 16.22 0.55
N GLY A 71 5.86 17.17 0.96
CA GLY A 71 4.95 17.87 0.08
C GLY A 71 3.83 17.01 -0.50
N LEU A 72 3.62 15.79 0.01
CA LEU A 72 2.54 14.89 -0.41
C LEU A 72 1.23 15.16 0.35
N MET A 73 1.29 15.90 1.45
CA MET A 73 0.12 16.39 2.17
C MET A 73 0.04 17.91 2.17
N THR A 74 -1.18 18.43 2.24
CA THR A 74 -1.44 19.82 2.63
C THR A 74 -1.11 20.03 4.12
N PRO A 75 -0.89 21.27 4.58
CA PRO A 75 -0.75 21.56 6.01
C PRO A 75 -1.93 21.07 6.88
N THR A 76 -3.12 20.91 6.27
CA THR A 76 -4.31 20.34 6.92
C THR A 76 -4.39 18.80 6.81
N MET A 77 -3.28 18.11 6.56
CA MET A 77 -3.20 16.64 6.45
C MET A 77 -4.05 15.99 5.34
N LYS A 78 -4.53 16.75 4.34
CA LYS A 78 -5.16 16.17 3.14
C LYS A 78 -4.09 15.72 2.14
N ILE A 79 -4.29 14.55 1.53
CA ILE A 79 -3.39 14.02 0.49
C ILE A 79 -3.48 14.88 -0.78
N ARG A 80 -2.32 15.29 -1.31
CA ARG A 80 -2.19 15.97 -2.60
C ARG A 80 -2.13 14.94 -3.73
N ARG A 81 -3.30 14.62 -4.28
CA ARG A 81 -3.49 13.54 -5.27
C ARG A 81 -2.60 13.72 -6.51
N ASP A 82 -2.45 14.95 -6.98
CA ASP A 82 -1.59 15.33 -8.12
C ASP A 82 -0.12 15.01 -7.85
N LYS A 83 0.39 15.36 -6.67
CA LYS A 83 1.79 15.11 -6.28
C LYS A 83 2.07 13.63 -6.05
N VAL A 84 1.15 12.93 -5.39
CA VAL A 84 1.26 11.48 -5.18
C VAL A 84 1.21 10.72 -6.51
N ALA A 85 0.27 11.06 -7.39
CA ALA A 85 0.15 10.40 -8.69
C ALA A 85 1.38 10.65 -9.59
N ALA A 86 1.94 11.86 -9.57
CA ALA A 86 3.16 12.17 -10.31
C ALA A 86 4.38 11.42 -9.75
N LYS A 87 4.49 11.31 -8.42
CA LYS A 87 5.61 10.63 -7.75
C LYS A 87 5.66 9.14 -8.06
N TYR A 88 4.51 8.47 -8.04
CA TYR A 88 4.40 7.02 -8.25
C TYR A 88 3.91 6.65 -9.65
N GLN A 89 4.06 7.54 -10.63
CA GLN A 89 3.49 7.34 -11.97
C GLN A 89 4.00 6.05 -12.62
N SER A 90 5.29 5.78 -12.53
CA SER A 90 5.93 4.62 -13.13
C SER A 90 5.42 3.31 -12.52
N GLU A 91 5.26 3.28 -11.20
CA GLU A 91 4.76 2.13 -10.45
C GLU A 91 3.28 1.90 -10.73
N ILE A 92 2.48 2.98 -10.79
CA ILE A 92 1.08 2.91 -11.21
C ILE A 92 0.99 2.35 -12.63
N GLU A 93 1.82 2.79 -13.55
CA GLU A 93 1.84 2.27 -14.92
C GLU A 93 2.23 0.79 -14.96
N ALA A 94 3.19 0.37 -14.13
CA ALA A 94 3.58 -1.04 -14.00
C ALA A 94 2.46 -1.93 -13.45
N LEU A 95 1.57 -1.40 -12.60
CA LEU A 95 0.43 -2.17 -12.07
C LEU A 95 -0.63 -2.55 -13.11
N TYR A 96 -0.71 -1.82 -14.23
CA TYR A 96 -1.76 -2.00 -15.25
C TYR A 96 -1.25 -2.53 -16.60
N LYS A 97 0.05 -2.79 -16.70
CA LYS A 97 0.64 -3.57 -17.78
C LYS A 97 0.30 -5.04 -17.61
#